data_AF-A0A2Z2NPC2-F1
#
_entry.id   AF-A0A2Z2NPC2-F1
#
_cell.length_a   1.000
_cell.length_b   1.000
_cell.length_c   1.000
_cell.angle_alpha   90.00
_cell.angle_beta   90.00
_cell.angle_gamma   90.00
#
_symmetry.space_group_name_H-M   'P 1'
#
loop_
_entity.id
_entity.type
_entity.pdbx_description
1 polymer ?
#
loop_
_entity_poly.entity_id
_entity_poly.type
_entity_poly.pdbx_seq_one_letter_code
_entity_poly.pdbx_strand_id
1 'polypeptide(L)'
;MSFGSRGYVALLGVENADVFGLALGVEAEFTVPVKSLPLRLSASYFYAPDILAFGDADRIFDWDVNVGLQIRDSMMVYTGVRYLQMDTRPGKREVDDRLHVGVRWNLD
;
A
#
# COMPACT_ATOMS: atom_id res chain seq x y z
N MET A 1 -7.86 -2.44 14.06
CA MET A 1 -6.44 -2.07 13.88
C MET A 1 -5.61 -3.33 13.98
N SER A 2 -4.67 -3.53 13.07
CA SER A 2 -3.77 -4.67 12.98
C SER A 2 -2.35 -4.20 12.68
N PHE A 3 -1.38 -5.10 12.92
CA PHE A 3 0.01 -4.93 12.52
C PHE A 3 0.33 -5.94 11.42
N GLY A 4 1.17 -5.57 10.47
CA GLY A 4 1.49 -6.42 9.32
C GLY A 4 2.84 -6.12 8.70
N SER A 5 3.18 -6.91 7.69
CA SER A 5 4.35 -6.70 6.84
C SER A 5 3.95 -6.63 5.37
N ARG A 6 4.72 -5.89 4.56
CA ARG A 6 4.51 -5.76 3.12
C ARG A 6 5.85 -5.90 2.39
N GLY A 7 5.91 -6.81 1.43
CA GLY A 7 7.07 -7.00 0.56
C GLY A 7 6.96 -6.16 -0.71
N TYR A 8 8.09 -5.59 -1.14
CA TYR A 8 8.20 -4.80 -2.36
C TYR A 8 9.29 -5.38 -3.23
N VAL A 9 9.02 -5.44 -4.54
CA VAL A 9 10.00 -5.74 -5.58
C VAL A 9 9.72 -4.78 -6.72
N ALA A 10 10.72 -4.02 -7.16
CA ALA A 10 10.64 -3.11 -8.28
C ALA A 10 11.88 -3.27 -9.16
N LEU A 11 11.65 -3.45 -10.46
CA LEU A 11 12.71 -3.56 -11.46
C LEU A 11 12.85 -2.20 -12.15
N LEU A 12 13.94 -1.47 -11.90
CA LEU A 12 14.18 -0.16 -12.51
C LEU A 12 15.01 -0.31 -13.79
N GLY A 13 14.35 -0.15 -14.93
CA GLY A 13 14.93 -0.44 -16.26
C GLY A 13 16.02 0.51 -16.75
N VAL A 14 16.35 1.59 -16.02
CA VAL A 14 17.28 2.62 -16.52
C VAL A 14 18.74 2.34 -16.11
N GLU A 15 18.99 1.53 -15.08
CA GLU A 15 20.35 1.32 -14.52
C GLU A 15 20.63 -0.11 -14.00
N ASN A 16 19.80 -1.13 -14.29
CA ASN A 16 19.84 -2.44 -13.60
C ASN A 16 19.75 -2.32 -12.08
N ALA A 17 18.97 -1.33 -11.61
CA ALA A 17 18.80 -1.04 -10.20
C ALA A 17 17.59 -1.82 -9.67
N ASP A 18 17.83 -3.02 -9.14
CA ASP A 18 16.79 -3.81 -8.51
C ASP A 18 16.54 -3.30 -7.08
N VAL A 19 15.27 -3.04 -6.77
CA VAL A 19 14.82 -2.64 -5.45
C VAL A 19 13.98 -3.75 -4.85
N PHE A 20 14.34 -4.19 -3.66
CA PHE A 20 13.49 -5.06 -2.85
C PHE A 20 13.47 -4.61 -1.41
N GLY A 21 12.36 -4.85 -0.71
CA GLY A 21 12.26 -4.46 0.70
C GLY A 21 11.11 -5.11 1.44
N LEU A 22 11.25 -5.15 2.75
CA LEU A 22 10.25 -5.67 3.69
C LEU A 22 9.85 -4.56 4.65
N ALA A 23 8.68 -3.97 4.44
CA ALA A 23 8.16 -2.96 5.37
C ALA A 23 7.35 -3.62 6.48
N LEU A 24 7.36 -2.97 7.64
CA LEU A 24 6.46 -3.25 8.75
C LEU A 24 5.50 -2.08 8.90
N GLY A 25 4.29 -2.37 9.34
CA GLY A 25 3.26 -1.34 9.35
C GLY A 25 2.05 -1.65 10.20
N VAL A 26 1.16 -0.67 10.19
CA VAL A 26 -0.14 -0.71 10.85
C VAL A 26 -1.23 -0.51 9.83
N GLU A 27 -2.36 -1.15 10.10
CA GLU A 27 -3.55 -1.07 9.27
C GLU A 27 -4.76 -0.83 10.16
N ALA A 28 -5.64 0.06 9.73
CA ALA A 28 -6.88 0.38 10.39
C ALA A 28 -8.03 0.27 9.39
N GLU A 29 -9.13 -0.30 9.85
CA GLU A 29 -10.32 -0.51 9.03
C GLU A 29 -11.56 -0.23 9.87
N PHE A 30 -12.51 0.48 9.27
CA PHE A 30 -13.76 0.87 9.90
C PHE A 30 -14.91 0.69 8.92
N THR A 31 -15.88 -0.16 9.28
CA THR A 31 -17.14 -0.30 8.53
C THR A 31 -18.14 0.69 9.08
N VAL A 32 -18.60 1.62 8.25
CA VAL A 32 -19.68 2.54 8.58
C VAL A 32 -21.00 1.75 8.55
N PRO A 33 -21.79 1.75 9.65
CA PRO A 33 -23.04 0.98 9.74
C PRO A 33 -24.18 1.71 9.01
N VAL A 34 -24.12 1.74 7.68
CA VAL A 34 -25.19 2.29 6.83
C VAL A 34 -26.08 1.15 6.35
N LYS A 35 -27.39 1.25 6.63
CA LYS A 35 -28.36 0.15 6.43
C LYS A 35 -28.45 -0.43 5.01
N SER A 36 -28.11 0.36 3.99
CA SER A 36 -28.34 -0.01 2.58
C SER A 36 -27.05 -0.28 1.80
N LEU A 37 -25.89 0.10 2.33
CA LEU A 37 -24.62 0.04 1.60
C LEU A 37 -23.46 0.04 2.60
N PRO A 38 -22.82 -1.10 2.90
CA PRO A 38 -21.71 -1.15 3.84
C PRO A 38 -20.53 -0.38 3.24
N LEU A 39 -20.29 0.81 3.79
CA LEU A 39 -19.13 1.64 3.48
C LEU A 39 -17.97 1.23 4.36
N ARG A 40 -16.79 1.04 3.78
CA ARG A 40 -15.57 0.68 4.51
C ARG A 40 -14.52 1.76 4.30
N LEU A 41 -13.97 2.26 5.39
CA LEU A 41 -12.82 3.13 5.39
C LEU A 41 -11.61 2.30 5.83
N SER A 42 -10.52 2.37 5.07
CA SER A 42 -9.26 1.75 5.47
C SER A 42 -8.10 2.72 5.32
N ALA A 43 -7.16 2.64 6.25
CA ALA A 43 -5.91 3.38 6.20
C ALA A 43 -4.76 2.44 6.55
N SER A 44 -3.64 2.57 5.86
CA SER A 44 -2.43 1.83 6.16
C SER A 44 -1.20 2.69 6.11
N TYR A 45 -0.21 2.30 6.90
CA TYR A 45 1.09 2.94 6.97
C TYR A 45 2.17 1.89 7.14
N PHE A 46 3.11 1.82 6.21
CA PHE A 46 4.20 0.87 6.17
C PHE A 46 5.53 1.57 5.98
N TYR A 47 6.54 1.09 6.71
CA TYR A 47 7.88 1.64 6.70
C TYR A 47 8.94 0.54 6.63
N ALA A 48 9.89 0.66 5.70
CA ALA A 48 11.11 -0.14 5.65
C ALA A 48 12.32 0.78 5.85
N PRO A 49 13.05 0.68 6.97
CA PRO A 49 14.36 1.31 7.11
C PRO A 49 15.40 0.64 6.19
N ASP A 50 16.58 1.26 6.08
CA ASP A 50 17.73 0.77 5.28
C ASP A 50 18.06 -0.71 5.53
N ILE A 51 18.02 -1.20 6.76
CA ILE A 51 18.30 -2.62 7.02
C ILE A 51 17.24 -3.61 6.48
N LEU A 52 16.06 -3.11 6.13
CA LEU A 52 14.97 -3.86 5.51
C LEU A 52 14.69 -3.42 4.07
N ALA A 53 15.52 -2.52 3.53
CA ALA A 53 15.53 -2.08 2.15
C ALA A 53 16.85 -2.56 1.51
N PHE A 54 16.77 -3.10 0.31
CA PHE A 54 17.91 -3.80 -0.27
C PHE A 54 18.07 -3.45 -1.75
N GLY A 55 19.23 -3.83 -2.27
CA GLY A 55 19.69 -3.39 -3.58
C GLY A 55 19.96 -1.89 -3.53
N ASP A 56 19.31 -1.16 -4.43
CA ASP A 56 19.49 0.29 -4.51
C ASP A 56 18.53 1.09 -3.63
N ALA A 57 17.61 0.45 -2.91
CA ALA A 57 16.72 1.14 -1.97
C ALA A 57 17.35 1.34 -0.60
N ASP A 58 17.28 2.57 -0.09
CA ASP A 58 17.70 2.97 1.25
C ASP A 58 16.51 3.04 2.23
N ARG A 59 15.30 3.28 1.71
CA ARG A 59 14.10 3.44 2.53
C ARG A 59 12.84 3.29 1.71
N ILE A 60 11.82 2.66 2.30
CA ILE A 60 10.49 2.57 1.70
C ILE A 60 9.47 3.16 2.66
N PHE A 61 8.62 4.02 2.12
CA PHE A 61 7.50 4.63 2.82
C PHE A 61 6.24 4.45 1.98
N ASP A 62 5.21 3.84 2.56
CA ASP A 62 3.94 3.55 1.89
C ASP A 62 2.79 3.93 2.82
N TRP A 63 1.99 4.90 2.41
CA TRP A 63 0.72 5.17 3.05
C TRP A 63 -0.41 5.13 2.03
N ASP A 64 -1.55 4.68 2.51
CA ASP A 64 -2.69 4.38 1.66
C ASP A 64 -3.98 4.61 2.45
N VAL A 65 -4.93 5.32 1.83
CA VAL A 65 -6.24 5.61 2.40
C VAL A 65 -7.29 5.32 1.36
N ASN A 66 -8.26 4.49 1.71
CA ASN A 66 -9.30 3.99 0.82
C ASN A 66 -10.69 4.15 1.42
N VAL A 67 -11.65 4.42 0.53
CA VAL A 67 -13.09 4.26 0.77
C VAL A 67 -13.64 3.20 -0.17
N GLY A 68 -14.32 2.22 0.39
CA GLY A 68 -14.82 1.05 -0.29
C GLY A 68 -16.33 0.84 -0.09
N LEU A 69 -16.96 0.29 -1.12
CA LEU A 69 -18.34 -0.15 -1.14
C LEU A 69 -18.38 -1.66 -1.24
N GLN A 70 -18.99 -2.31 -0.24
CA GLN A 70 -19.22 -3.74 -0.27
C GLN A 70 -20.37 -4.06 -1.22
N ILE A 71 -20.05 -4.66 -2.37
CA ILE A 71 -21.02 -5.03 -3.41
C ILE A 71 -21.62 -6.40 -3.10
N ARG A 72 -20.81 -7.31 -2.56
CA ARG A 72 -21.19 -8.63 -2.06
C ARG A 72 -20.37 -8.92 -0.82
N ASP A 73 -20.77 -9.93 -0.05
CA ASP A 73 -20.03 -10.32 1.16
C ASP A 73 -18.54 -10.60 0.86
N SER A 74 -18.25 -11.20 -0.31
CA SER A 74 -16.89 -11.52 -0.77
C SER A 74 -16.23 -10.47 -1.69
N MET A 75 -16.90 -9.37 -2.04
CA MET A 75 -16.41 -8.42 -3.06
C MET A 75 -16.66 -6.96 -2.69
N MET A 76 -15.61 -6.14 -2.82
CA MET A 76 -15.63 -4.71 -2.56
C MET A 76 -15.03 -3.93 -3.72
N VAL A 77 -15.69 -2.87 -4.15
CA VAL A 77 -15.11 -1.86 -5.04
C VAL A 77 -14.64 -0.70 -4.19
N TYR A 78 -13.47 -0.15 -4.46
CA TYR A 78 -12.91 0.94 -3.66
C TYR A 78 -12.17 1.96 -4.51
N THR A 79 -12.00 3.14 -3.94
CA THR A 79 -11.14 4.19 -4.47
C THR A 79 -10.37 4.82 -3.33
N GLY A 80 -9.19 5.34 -3.63
CA GLY A 80 -8.34 5.95 -2.63
C GLY A 80 -7.14 6.67 -3.20
N VAL A 81 -6.30 7.09 -2.28
CA VAL A 81 -5.02 7.73 -2.54
C VAL A 81 -3.94 6.86 -1.95
N ARG A 82 -2.84 6.71 -2.70
CA ARG A 82 -1.65 6.02 -2.23
C ARG A 82 -0.42 6.85 -2.57
N TYR A 83 0.50 6.87 -1.62
CA TYR A 83 1.80 7.45 -1.78
C TYR A 83 2.85 6.40 -1.41
N LEU A 84 3.64 6.01 -2.41
CA LEU A 84 4.72 5.06 -2.30
C LEU A 84 6.02 5.74 -2.72
N GLN A 85 6.90 5.93 -1.75
CA GLN A 85 8.22 6.48 -1.95
C GLN A 85 9.27 5.40 -1.70
N MET A 86 10.22 5.29 -2.64
CA MET A 86 11.41 4.46 -2.50
C MET A 86 12.62 5.37 -2.69
N ASP A 87 13.30 5.69 -1.60
CA ASP A 87 14.57 6.41 -1.68
C ASP A 87 15.63 5.44 -2.25
N THR A 88 16.32 5.83 -3.31
CA THR A 88 17.34 4.99 -3.97
C THR A 88 18.73 5.63 -3.99
N ARG A 89 19.78 4.88 -4.34
CA ARG A 89 21.14 5.41 -4.56
C ARG A 89 21.48 5.47 -6.05
N PRO A 90 21.90 6.62 -6.61
CA PRO A 90 21.91 7.98 -6.04
C PRO A 90 20.60 8.73 -6.37
N GLY A 91 19.71 8.91 -5.39
CA GLY A 91 18.60 9.87 -5.49
C GLY A 91 17.23 9.36 -4.99
N LYS A 92 16.36 10.30 -4.62
CA LYS A 92 14.97 10.00 -4.25
C LYS A 92 14.16 9.67 -5.50
N ARG A 93 13.54 8.49 -5.56
CA ARG A 93 12.58 8.13 -6.62
C ARG A 93 11.19 8.02 -6.01
N GLU A 94 10.34 8.97 -6.38
CA GLU A 94 8.91 8.89 -6.10
C GLU A 94 8.31 7.87 -7.07
N VAL A 95 7.88 6.72 -6.55
CA VAL A 95 7.42 5.59 -7.36
C VAL A 95 5.94 5.74 -7.68
N ASP A 96 5.16 6.27 -6.73
CA ASP A 96 3.72 6.43 -6.89
C ASP A 96 3.16 7.54 -5.98
N ASP A 97 2.49 8.54 -6.56
CA ASP A 97 1.57 9.45 -5.85
C ASP A 97 0.29 9.56 -6.69
N ARG A 98 -0.65 8.64 -6.46
CA ARG A 98 -1.81 8.49 -7.36
C ARG A 98 -3.11 8.16 -6.64
N LEU A 99 -4.16 8.79 -7.18
CA LEU A 99 -5.53 8.33 -7.04
C LEU A 99 -5.67 6.99 -7.75
N HIS A 100 -6.36 6.05 -7.13
CA HIS A 100 -6.62 4.75 -7.72
C HIS A 100 -8.05 4.26 -7.46
N VAL A 101 -8.47 3.31 -8.28
CA VAL A 101 -9.72 2.57 -8.17
C VAL A 101 -9.38 1.09 -8.25
N GLY A 102 -9.99 0.28 -7.40
CA GLY A 102 -9.69 -1.14 -7.31
C GLY A 102 -10.89 -1.98 -6.91
N VAL A 103 -10.70 -3.29 -7.01
CA VAL A 103 -11.65 -4.28 -6.53
C VAL A 103 -10.91 -5.25 -5.62
N ARG A 104 -11.46 -5.50 -4.42
CA ARG A 104 -10.94 -6.44 -3.43
C ARG A 104 -11.88 -7.63 -3.34
N TRP A 105 -11.31 -8.82 -3.40
CA TRP A 105 -12.02 -10.08 -3.17
C TRP A 105 -11.48 -10.75 -1.92
N ASN A 106 -12.39 -11.26 -1.09
CA ASN A 106 -12.08 -12.11 0.05
C ASN A 106 -12.40 -13.56 -0.36
N LEU A 107 -11.42 -14.45 -0.23
CA LEU A 107 -11.62 -15.89 -0.37
C LEU A 107 -11.85 -16.44 1.05
N ASP A 108 -13.01 -17.05 1.26
CA ASP A 108 -13.38 -17.74 2.51
C ASP A 108 -12.53 -19.00 2.74
#